data_AF-A0ABD3P199-F1
#
_entry.id   AF-A0ABD3P199-F1
#
_cell.length_a   1.000
_cell.length_b   1.000
_cell.length_c   1.000
_cell.angle_alpha   90.00
_cell.angle_beta   90.00
_cell.angle_gamma   90.00
#
_symmetry.space_group_name_H-M   'P 1'
#
loop_
_entity.id
_entity.type
_entity.pdbx_description
1 polymer ?
#
loop_
_entity_poly.entity_id
_entity_poly.type
_entity_poly.pdbx_seq_one_letter_code
_entity_poly.pdbx_strand_id
1 'polypeptide(L)'
;MIDNTSTERPLKRMSSCLSLQSQKSPGNDLLEDWPARDTSEVNNAKPRKHVTFSDYSSLRSYENDPKYRATKSYSSADRKRFQVDAAREGIRIQRLISSLHVQPGAAIHELIGLNLLCREELLGIEHLVSEKAALRTAHERRSHSAIVLKAQDDLRDKNSDALDSNILLAKVAISRSSRNVEKAKLRAALAADRGG
;
A
#
# COMPACT_ATOMS: atom_id res chain seq x y z
N MET A 1 22.12 -54.55 -41.40
CA MET A 1 21.09 -55.51 -40.94
C MET A 1 20.50 -54.94 -39.65
N ILE A 2 19.19 -54.63 -39.72
CA ILE A 2 18.09 -54.68 -38.70
C ILE A 2 18.57 -54.96 -37.24
N ASP A 3 18.17 -54.22 -36.20
CA ASP A 3 16.78 -54.07 -35.76
C ASP A 3 16.44 -52.79 -34.99
N ASN A 4 15.23 -52.30 -35.27
CA ASN A 4 14.41 -51.42 -34.45
C ASN A 4 13.86 -52.19 -33.24
N THR A 5 13.87 -51.60 -32.03
CA THR A 5 12.75 -51.80 -31.08
C THR A 5 12.52 -50.55 -30.25
N SER A 6 11.31 -50.03 -30.41
CA SER A 6 10.67 -49.02 -29.56
C SER A 6 10.28 -49.65 -28.22
N THR A 7 10.47 -48.96 -27.10
CA THR A 7 9.78 -49.29 -25.84
C THR A 7 9.59 -48.03 -25.00
N GLU A 8 8.41 -47.44 -25.08
CA GLU A 8 7.89 -46.50 -24.08
C GLU A 8 7.72 -47.19 -22.73
N ARG A 9 8.19 -46.58 -21.64
CA ARG A 9 7.67 -46.78 -20.27
C ARG A 9 7.87 -45.52 -19.39
N PRO A 10 7.03 -45.33 -18.36
CA PRO A 10 6.56 -44.02 -17.92
C PRO A 10 7.42 -43.38 -16.82
N LEU A 11 7.47 -42.04 -16.82
CA LEU A 11 8.10 -41.24 -15.78
C LEU A 11 7.32 -41.37 -14.47
N LYS A 12 7.88 -42.13 -13.52
CA LYS A 12 7.47 -42.16 -12.11
C LYS A 12 7.67 -40.77 -11.50
N ARG A 13 6.56 -40.15 -11.14
CA ARG A 13 6.49 -38.91 -10.36
C ARG A 13 6.99 -39.20 -8.94
N MET A 14 8.21 -38.78 -8.61
CA MET A 14 8.69 -38.77 -7.22
C MET A 14 8.24 -37.46 -6.57
N SER A 15 7.20 -37.57 -5.75
CA SER A 15 6.86 -36.56 -4.73
C SER A 15 7.71 -36.84 -3.49
N SER A 16 8.63 -35.93 -3.14
CA SER A 16 9.26 -35.93 -1.82
C SER A 16 8.72 -34.80 -0.96
N CYS A 17 8.21 -35.22 0.19
CA CYS A 17 7.83 -34.49 1.37
C CYS A 17 8.74 -33.31 1.76
N LEU A 18 8.14 -32.12 1.87
CA LEU A 18 8.60 -31.08 2.79
C LEU A 18 7.51 -30.87 3.84
N SER A 19 7.81 -31.35 5.04
CA SER A 19 7.11 -31.03 6.28
C SER A 19 7.34 -29.54 6.58
N LEU A 20 6.29 -28.72 6.54
CA LEU A 20 6.30 -27.39 7.14
C LEU A 20 5.44 -27.43 8.41
N GLN A 21 6.13 -27.51 9.55
CA GLN A 21 5.60 -27.04 10.81
C GLN A 21 5.36 -25.54 10.70
N SER A 22 4.08 -25.15 10.65
CA SER A 22 3.66 -23.76 10.65
C SER A 22 3.80 -23.20 12.07
N GLN A 23 4.94 -22.59 12.36
CA GLN A 23 5.09 -21.71 13.51
C GLN A 23 4.25 -20.45 13.25
N LYS A 24 3.22 -20.24 14.07
CA LYS A 24 2.38 -19.03 14.05
C LYS A 24 3.26 -17.81 14.32
N SER A 25 3.55 -17.03 13.28
CA SER A 25 4.25 -15.76 13.37
C SER A 25 3.37 -14.70 14.06
N PRO A 26 3.94 -13.83 14.91
CA PRO A 26 3.22 -12.80 15.69
C PRO A 26 2.75 -11.60 14.86
N GLY A 27 2.20 -11.85 13.66
CA GLY A 27 1.66 -10.83 12.75
C GLY A 27 0.31 -11.19 12.12
N ASN A 28 -0.24 -12.37 12.41
CA ASN A 28 -1.54 -12.78 11.85
C ASN A 28 -2.74 -12.07 12.50
N ASP A 29 -2.61 -11.55 13.72
CA ASP A 29 -3.69 -10.82 14.42
C ASP A 29 -3.94 -9.40 13.86
N LEU A 30 -3.11 -8.93 12.93
CA LEU A 30 -3.27 -7.61 12.29
C LEU A 30 -3.83 -7.69 10.86
N LEU A 31 -4.03 -8.90 10.31
CA LEU A 31 -4.91 -9.07 9.17
C LEU A 31 -6.31 -9.24 9.73
N GLU A 32 -7.19 -8.25 9.51
CA GLU A 32 -8.63 -8.47 9.62
C GLU A 32 -8.98 -9.82 8.97
N ASP A 33 -9.72 -10.66 9.69
CA ASP A 33 -10.10 -12.01 9.29
C ASP A 33 -10.81 -12.01 7.93
N TRP A 34 -10.01 -12.04 6.88
CA TRP A 34 -10.45 -12.47 5.57
C TRP A 34 -10.94 -13.90 5.76
N PRO A 35 -12.19 -14.22 5.35
CA PRO A 35 -12.84 -15.46 5.71
C PRO A 35 -11.94 -16.63 5.39
N ALA A 36 -11.43 -17.28 6.44
CA ALA A 36 -10.52 -18.38 6.33
C ALA A 36 -11.19 -19.49 5.52
N ARG A 37 -10.44 -20.05 4.57
CA ARG A 37 -10.83 -21.27 3.86
C ARG A 37 -10.82 -22.41 4.87
N ASP A 38 -11.98 -22.77 5.40
CA ASP A 38 -12.16 -24.04 6.08
C ASP A 38 -11.95 -25.17 5.07
N THR A 39 -10.77 -25.76 5.09
CA THR A 39 -10.48 -27.04 4.44
C THR A 39 -10.83 -28.17 5.42
N SER A 40 -12.12 -28.38 5.64
CA SER A 40 -12.61 -29.68 6.07
C SER A 40 -14.06 -29.85 5.64
N GLU A 41 -14.23 -30.79 4.72
CA GLU A 41 -15.47 -31.23 4.12
C GLU A 41 -16.50 -31.67 5.17
N VAL A 42 -17.69 -31.07 5.20
CA VAL A 42 -18.94 -31.81 5.39
C VAL A 42 -20.05 -31.12 4.57
N ASN A 43 -20.67 -31.93 3.73
CA ASN A 43 -21.78 -31.62 2.84
C ASN A 43 -22.90 -30.82 3.51
N ASN A 44 -23.04 -29.56 3.13
CA ASN A 44 -24.31 -28.82 3.09
C ASN A 44 -24.07 -27.61 2.18
N ALA A 45 -24.60 -27.67 0.96
CA ALA A 45 -24.31 -26.71 -0.10
C ALA A 45 -24.85 -25.31 0.25
N LYS A 46 -24.06 -24.53 0.98
CA LYS A 46 -24.25 -23.10 1.16
C LYS A 46 -24.01 -22.41 -0.19
N PRO A 47 -24.83 -21.41 -0.58
CA PRO A 47 -24.65 -20.71 -1.85
C PRO A 47 -23.25 -20.10 -1.91
N ARG A 48 -22.51 -20.41 -2.99
CA ARG A 48 -21.18 -19.86 -3.24
C ARG A 48 -21.29 -18.35 -3.33
N LYS A 49 -20.54 -17.61 -2.52
CA LYS A 49 -20.46 -16.14 -2.61
C LYS A 49 -19.88 -15.79 -3.98
N HIS A 50 -20.73 -15.26 -4.85
CA HIS A 50 -20.36 -14.81 -6.19
C HIS A 50 -19.98 -13.33 -6.13
N VAL A 51 -18.80 -12.98 -6.65
CA VAL A 51 -18.37 -11.58 -6.81
C VAL A 51 -18.86 -11.13 -8.18
N THR A 52 -19.89 -10.28 -8.22
CA THR A 52 -20.28 -9.57 -9.44
C THR A 52 -19.58 -8.22 -9.48
N PHE A 53 -18.95 -7.91 -10.60
CA PHE A 53 -18.50 -6.55 -10.88
C PHE A 53 -19.69 -5.77 -11.42
N SER A 54 -19.82 -4.52 -10.99
CA SER A 54 -20.78 -3.59 -11.59
C SER A 54 -20.28 -3.23 -12.98
N ASP A 55 -21.12 -3.43 -14.00
CA ASP A 55 -20.83 -3.00 -15.38
C ASP A 55 -20.74 -1.48 -15.51
N TYR A 56 -21.25 -0.74 -14.52
CA TYR A 56 -21.34 0.71 -14.54
C TYR A 56 -20.66 1.33 -13.31
N SER A 57 -19.84 2.35 -13.52
CA SER A 57 -19.35 3.23 -12.47
C SER A 57 -20.10 4.55 -12.53
N SER A 58 -20.67 5.00 -11.40
CA SER A 58 -21.26 6.34 -11.33
C SER A 58 -20.21 7.36 -10.91
N LEU A 59 -19.98 8.36 -11.75
CA LEU A 59 -19.18 9.54 -11.41
C LEU A 59 -20.11 10.58 -10.79
N ARG A 60 -19.86 10.95 -9.53
CA ARG A 60 -20.61 12.02 -8.86
C ARG A 60 -19.76 13.30 -8.88
N SER A 61 -20.17 14.24 -9.73
CA SER A 61 -19.58 15.58 -9.76
C SER A 61 -20.31 16.46 -8.76
N TYR A 62 -19.58 17.02 -7.80
CA TYR A 62 -20.12 18.03 -6.90
C TYR A 62 -20.03 19.39 -7.57
N GLU A 63 -21.14 20.14 -7.56
CA GLU A 63 -21.12 21.52 -8.06
C GLU A 63 -20.22 22.39 -7.18
N ASN A 64 -19.46 23.27 -7.84
CA ASN A 64 -18.55 24.18 -7.17
C ASN A 64 -19.34 25.38 -6.63
N ASP A 65 -19.86 25.28 -5.41
CA ASP A 65 -20.63 26.35 -4.76
C ASP A 65 -19.73 27.59 -4.48
N PRO A 66 -19.97 28.73 -5.15
CA PRO A 66 -19.20 29.95 -4.94
C PRO A 66 -19.32 30.50 -3.51
N LYS A 67 -20.48 30.31 -2.86
CA LYS A 67 -20.71 30.75 -1.47
C LYS A 67 -19.89 29.91 -0.51
N TYR A 68 -19.87 28.59 -0.71
CA TYR A 68 -19.03 27.68 0.06
C TYR A 68 -17.54 28.02 -0.09
N ARG A 69 -17.08 28.29 -1.32
CA ARG A 69 -15.70 28.69 -1.61
C ARG A 69 -15.31 29.99 -0.90
N ALA A 70 -16.22 30.96 -0.82
CA ALA A 70 -15.99 32.23 -0.14
C ALA A 70 -16.01 32.14 1.40
N THR A 71 -16.73 31.17 1.97
CA THR A 71 -17.04 31.12 3.42
C THR A 71 -16.30 30.04 4.21
N LYS A 72 -15.92 28.90 3.59
CA LYS A 72 -15.23 27.79 4.30
C LYS A 72 -13.72 27.71 4.06
N SER A 73 -13.16 28.65 3.30
CA SER A 73 -11.74 28.61 3.01
C SER A 73 -10.97 29.20 4.19
N TYR A 74 -10.43 28.34 5.07
CA TYR A 74 -9.36 28.74 5.97
C TYR A 74 -8.33 29.55 5.18
N SER A 75 -8.00 30.75 5.69
CA SER A 75 -7.02 31.59 5.01
C SER A 75 -5.68 30.88 4.94
N SER A 76 -4.77 31.35 4.08
CA SER A 76 -3.40 30.84 4.09
C SER A 76 -2.71 31.05 5.44
N ALA A 77 -3.09 32.10 6.17
CA ALA A 77 -2.60 32.36 7.53
C ALA A 77 -3.17 31.35 8.53
N ASP A 78 -4.46 31.04 8.48
CA ASP A 78 -5.10 30.06 9.36
C ASP A 78 -4.47 28.68 9.16
N ARG A 79 -4.29 28.26 7.90
CA ARG A 79 -3.61 26.99 7.56
C ARG A 79 -2.20 26.92 8.15
N LYS A 80 -1.43 28.01 8.08
CA LYS A 80 -0.09 28.06 8.70
C LYS A 80 -0.16 27.95 10.22
N ARG A 81 -1.12 28.63 10.86
CA ARG A 81 -1.34 28.52 12.31
C ARG A 81 -1.69 27.08 12.70
N PHE A 82 -2.65 26.45 12.01
CA PHE A 82 -3.02 25.06 12.29
C PHE A 82 -1.85 24.10 12.13
N GLN A 83 -0.97 24.31 11.15
CA GLN A 83 0.22 23.47 11.01
C GLN A 83 1.19 23.62 12.20
N VAL A 84 1.39 24.84 12.69
CA VAL A 84 2.24 25.11 13.85
C VAL A 84 1.62 24.50 15.12
N ASP A 85 0.32 24.70 15.31
CA ASP A 85 -0.39 24.19 16.48
C ASP A 85 -0.42 22.66 16.48
N ALA A 86 -0.73 22.03 15.34
CA ALA A 86 -0.70 20.58 15.22
C ALA A 86 0.71 19.99 15.41
N ALA A 87 1.77 20.70 15.02
CA ALA A 87 3.14 20.27 15.31
C ALA A 87 3.47 20.33 16.81
N ARG A 88 3.06 21.41 17.50
CA ARG A 88 3.20 21.52 18.96
C ARG A 88 2.41 20.44 19.68
N GLU A 89 1.22 20.15 19.18
CA GLU A 89 0.33 19.11 19.71
C GLU A 89 0.93 17.72 19.55
N GLY A 90 1.49 17.41 18.39
CA GLY A 90 2.24 16.17 18.18
C GLY A 90 3.41 16.00 19.16
N ILE A 91 4.14 17.08 19.47
CA ILE A 91 5.22 17.04 20.48
C ILE A 91 4.66 16.81 21.89
N ARG A 92 3.54 17.45 22.25
CA ARG A 92 2.88 17.24 23.54
C ARG A 92 2.49 15.77 23.72
N ILE A 93 1.84 15.19 22.71
CA ILE A 93 1.38 13.80 22.72
C ILE A 93 2.57 12.84 22.77
N GLN A 94 3.63 13.11 22.02
CA GLN A 94 4.86 12.32 22.09
C GLN A 94 5.46 12.31 23.50
N ARG A 95 5.48 13.47 24.18
CA ARG A 95 5.97 13.56 25.57
C ARG A 95 5.07 12.79 26.53
N LEU A 96 3.75 12.86 26.36
CA LEU A 96 2.80 12.09 27.16
C LEU A 96 3.02 10.59 26.99
N ILE A 97 3.09 10.10 25.75
CA ILE A 97 3.37 8.69 25.47
C ILE A 97 4.72 8.28 26.07
N SER A 98 5.75 9.13 25.95
CA SER A 98 7.09 8.82 26.48
C SER A 98 7.17 8.87 28.02
N SER A 99 6.25 9.58 28.68
CA SER A 99 6.19 9.65 30.15
C SER A 99 5.57 8.40 30.78
N LEU A 100 4.85 7.62 29.96
CA LEU A 100 4.26 6.34 30.33
C LEU A 100 5.26 5.21 30.04
N HIS A 101 5.53 4.38 31.04
CA HIS A 101 6.42 3.22 30.90
C HIS A 101 5.67 2.00 30.34
N VAL A 102 4.89 2.21 29.28
CA VAL A 102 4.09 1.18 28.60
C VAL A 102 4.30 1.25 27.08
N GLN A 103 3.95 0.17 26.39
CA GLN A 103 4.02 0.13 24.93
C GLN A 103 3.18 1.25 24.30
N PRO A 104 3.63 1.89 23.20
CA PRO A 104 3.00 3.09 22.66
C PRO A 104 1.51 2.94 22.35
N GLY A 105 1.10 1.78 21.84
CA GLY A 105 -0.31 1.48 21.58
C GLY A 105 -1.16 1.45 22.85
N ALA A 106 -0.65 0.82 23.91
CA ALA A 106 -1.32 0.77 25.22
C ALA A 106 -1.34 2.16 25.89
N ALA A 107 -0.26 2.93 25.75
CA ALA A 107 -0.14 4.29 26.27
C ALA A 107 -1.23 5.22 25.71
N ILE A 108 -1.58 5.10 24.42
CA ILE A 108 -2.64 5.91 23.81
C ILE A 108 -4.01 5.58 24.42
N HIS A 109 -4.33 4.30 24.60
CA HIS A 109 -5.58 3.89 25.22
C HIS A 109 -5.69 4.38 26.68
N GLU A 110 -4.59 4.31 27.42
CA GLU A 110 -4.52 4.79 28.80
C GLU A 110 -4.68 6.32 28.89
N LEU A 111 -4.01 7.08 28.00
CA LEU A 111 -4.14 8.54 27.94
C LEU A 111 -5.55 9.00 27.58
N ILE A 112 -6.25 8.26 26.71
CA ILE A 112 -7.67 8.51 26.40
C ILE A 112 -8.53 8.19 27.62
N GLY A 113 -8.30 7.06 28.29
CA GLY A 113 -9.02 6.68 29.51
C GLY A 113 -8.87 7.70 30.64
N LEU A 114 -7.71 8.36 30.73
CA LEU A 114 -7.42 9.43 31.69
C LEU A 114 -7.90 10.81 31.23
N ASN A 115 -8.54 10.93 30.06
CA ASN A 115 -8.95 12.19 29.43
C ASN A 115 -7.80 13.21 29.23
N LEU A 116 -6.57 12.73 29.08
CA LEU A 116 -5.39 13.56 28.77
C LEU A 116 -5.17 13.73 27.26
N LEU A 117 -5.85 12.88 26.49
CA LEU A 117 -5.84 12.84 25.03
C LEU A 117 -7.26 12.59 24.51
N CYS A 118 -7.72 13.40 23.57
CA CYS A 118 -9.00 13.23 22.90
C CYS A 118 -8.84 12.50 21.56
N ARG A 119 -9.89 11.80 21.11
CA ARG A 119 -9.86 11.06 19.84
C ARG A 119 -9.74 11.99 18.63
N GLU A 120 -10.31 13.18 18.74
CA GLU A 120 -10.27 14.23 17.73
C GLU A 120 -8.84 14.76 17.50
N GLU A 121 -8.02 14.81 18.56
CA GLU A 121 -6.62 15.24 18.47
C GLU A 121 -5.79 14.24 17.65
N LEU A 122 -6.02 12.94 17.87
CA LEU A 122 -5.37 11.88 17.08
C LEU A 122 -5.78 11.92 15.61
N LEU A 123 -7.08 12.09 15.32
CA LEU A 123 -7.60 12.22 13.96
C LEU A 123 -7.00 13.42 13.22
N GLY A 124 -6.83 14.56 13.90
CA GLY A 124 -6.21 15.75 13.33
C GLY A 124 -4.75 15.53 12.93
N ILE A 125 -3.99 14.81 13.76
CA ILE A 125 -2.58 14.49 13.48
C ILE A 125 -2.46 13.47 12.35
N GLU A 126 -3.32 12.45 12.34
CA GLU A 126 -3.38 11.46 11.26
C GLU A 126 -3.61 12.13 9.90
N HIS A 127 -4.58 13.06 9.84
CA HIS A 127 -4.85 13.83 8.63
C HIS A 127 -3.64 14.65 8.18
N LEU A 128 -2.96 15.32 9.11
CA LEU A 128 -1.78 16.12 8.79
C LEU A 128 -0.63 15.28 8.20
N VAL A 129 -0.41 14.08 8.75
CA VAL A 129 0.62 13.14 8.26
C VAL A 129 0.22 12.58 6.89
N SER A 130 -1.06 12.22 6.74
CA SER A 130 -1.61 11.65 5.51
C SER A 130 -1.61 12.64 4.35
N GLU A 131 -1.90 13.93 4.60
CA GLU A 131 -1.87 14.96 3.56
C GLU A 131 -0.46 15.13 2.97
N LYS A 132 0.58 15.12 3.81
CA LYS A 132 1.98 15.18 3.35
C LYS A 132 2.36 13.94 2.55
N ALA A 133 1.90 12.76 2.96
CA ALA A 133 2.12 11.51 2.22
C ALA A 133 1.40 11.51 0.86
N ALA A 134 0.16 12.01 0.81
CA ALA A 134 -0.62 12.15 -0.42
C ALA A 134 0.04 13.15 -1.39
N LEU A 135 0.49 14.31 -0.89
CA LEU A 135 1.23 15.30 -1.68
C LEU A 135 2.54 14.72 -2.24
N ARG A 136 3.30 13.99 -1.42
CA ARG A 136 4.53 13.32 -1.86
C ARG A 136 4.24 12.30 -2.96
N THR A 137 3.23 11.45 -2.75
CA THR A 137 2.80 10.44 -3.73
C THR A 137 2.35 11.09 -5.05
N ALA A 138 1.58 12.18 -4.98
CA ALA A 138 1.15 12.94 -6.15
C ALA A 138 2.33 13.58 -6.90
N HIS A 139 3.35 14.06 -6.18
CA HIS A 139 4.58 14.57 -6.77
C HIS A 139 5.39 13.45 -7.45
N GLU A 140 5.57 12.31 -6.78
CA GLU A 140 6.24 11.13 -7.32
C GLU A 140 5.55 10.64 -8.60
N ARG A 141 4.21 10.58 -8.61
CA ARG A 141 3.43 10.22 -9.81
C ARG A 141 3.63 11.21 -10.95
N ARG A 142 3.58 12.52 -10.69
CA ARG A 142 3.81 13.55 -11.72
C ARG A 142 5.22 13.46 -12.30
N SER A 143 6.23 13.29 -11.44
CA SER A 143 7.62 13.10 -11.86
C SER A 143 7.77 11.86 -12.74
N HIS A 144 7.16 10.75 -12.33
CA HIS A 144 7.14 9.52 -13.12
C HIS A 144 6.47 9.73 -14.49
N SER A 145 5.26 10.32 -14.53
CA SER A 145 4.55 10.63 -15.77
C SER A 145 5.38 11.51 -16.70
N ALA A 146 6.05 12.55 -16.19
CA ALA A 146 6.89 13.42 -17.00
C ALA A 146 8.08 12.67 -17.62
N ILE A 147 8.70 11.75 -16.87
CA ILE A 147 9.79 10.90 -17.39
C ILE A 147 9.27 9.95 -18.48
N VAL A 148 8.11 9.34 -18.27
CA VAL A 148 7.50 8.44 -19.26
C VAL A 148 7.15 9.21 -20.53
N LEU A 149 6.51 10.37 -20.42
CA LEU A 149 6.16 11.20 -21.57
C LEU A 149 7.41 11.64 -22.34
N LYS A 150 8.47 12.06 -21.63
CA LYS A 150 9.75 12.39 -22.28
C LYS A 150 10.35 11.20 -23.00
N ALA A 151 10.32 10.01 -22.41
CA ALA A 151 10.80 8.79 -23.05
C ALA A 151 9.92 8.40 -24.26
N GLN A 152 8.61 8.68 -24.22
CA GLN A 152 7.70 8.50 -25.36
C GLN A 152 8.05 9.45 -26.51
N ASP A 153 8.32 10.73 -26.21
CA ASP A 153 8.74 11.70 -27.20
C ASP A 153 10.10 11.32 -27.81
N ASP A 154 11.10 10.99 -26.98
CA ASP A 154 12.42 10.55 -27.43
C ASP A 154 12.36 9.28 -28.31
N LEU A 155 11.40 8.38 -28.06
CA LEU A 155 11.16 7.20 -28.90
C LEU A 155 10.41 7.54 -30.18
N ARG A 156 9.46 8.48 -30.14
CA ARG A 156 8.75 8.96 -31.33
C ARG A 156 9.71 9.64 -32.31
N ASP A 157 10.66 10.39 -31.79
CA ASP A 157 11.66 11.09 -32.60
C ASP A 157 12.74 10.13 -33.17
N LYS A 158 12.90 8.93 -32.58
CA LYS A 158 13.88 7.91 -33.02
C LYS A 158 13.29 6.79 -33.87
N ASN A 159 12.00 6.49 -33.73
CA ASN A 159 11.30 5.41 -34.44
C ASN A 159 10.32 5.96 -35.49
N SER A 160 10.81 6.76 -36.45
CA SER A 160 10.04 7.01 -37.68
C SER A 160 9.82 5.71 -38.48
N ASP A 161 10.60 4.66 -38.22
CA ASP A 161 10.44 3.32 -38.79
C ASP A 161 10.75 2.23 -37.75
N ALA A 162 9.77 1.84 -36.90
CA ALA A 162 9.67 0.47 -36.36
C ALA A 162 8.43 0.28 -35.48
N LEU A 163 7.66 -0.76 -35.80
CA LEU A 163 6.69 -1.39 -34.91
C LEU A 163 7.35 -1.77 -33.58
N ASP A 164 6.91 -1.10 -32.51
CA ASP A 164 6.51 -1.68 -31.21
C ASP A 164 6.94 -0.83 -29.99
N SER A 165 6.54 0.45 -30.03
CA SER A 165 6.78 1.46 -28.99
C SER A 165 6.26 1.03 -27.61
N ASN A 166 5.13 0.31 -27.56
CA ASN A 166 4.47 -0.09 -26.31
C ASN A 166 5.28 -1.11 -25.51
N ILE A 167 5.96 -2.06 -26.16
CA ILE A 167 6.80 -3.06 -25.47
C ILE A 167 8.04 -2.41 -24.86
N LEU A 168 8.65 -1.43 -25.54
CA LEU A 168 9.80 -0.70 -25.01
C LEU A 168 9.42 0.16 -23.79
N LEU A 169 8.27 0.83 -23.84
CA LEU A 169 7.74 1.63 -22.73
C LEU A 169 7.44 0.79 -21.50
N ALA A 170 6.81 -0.37 -21.69
CA ALA A 170 6.56 -1.32 -20.61
C ALA A 170 7.87 -1.76 -19.93
N LYS A 171 8.93 -2.05 -20.70
CA LYS A 171 10.25 -2.43 -20.16
C LYS A 171 10.90 -1.33 -19.32
N VAL A 172 10.79 -0.07 -19.74
CA VAL A 172 11.34 1.08 -18.99
C VAL A 172 10.58 1.29 -17.67
N ALA A 173 9.25 1.20 -17.69
CA ALA A 173 8.42 1.30 -16.50
C ALA A 173 8.72 0.17 -15.50
N ILE A 174 8.82 -1.08 -15.98
CA ILE A 174 9.13 -2.26 -15.16
C ILE A 174 10.52 -2.15 -14.52
N SER A 175 11.53 -1.70 -15.30
CA SER A 175 12.92 -1.58 -14.80
C SER A 175 13.09 -0.51 -13.71
N ARG A 176 12.28 0.55 -13.74
CA ARG A 176 12.26 1.57 -12.67
C ARG A 176 11.48 1.10 -11.45
N SER A 177 10.35 0.42 -11.66
CA SER A 177 9.57 -0.18 -10.58
C SER A 177 10.39 -1.19 -9.78
N SER A 178 11.12 -2.10 -10.45
CA SER A 178 11.95 -3.11 -9.79
C SER A 178 13.04 -2.51 -8.90
N ARG A 179 13.72 -1.44 -9.36
CA ARG A 179 14.74 -0.73 -8.55
C ARG A 179 14.16 -0.06 -7.31
N ASN A 180 12.94 0.47 -7.41
CA ASN A 180 12.25 1.05 -6.25
C ASN A 180 11.82 -0.04 -5.25
N VAL A 181 11.36 -1.19 -5.74
CA VAL A 181 11.06 -2.36 -4.90
C VAL A 181 12.31 -2.86 -4.19
N GLU A 182 13.46 -2.96 -4.86
CA GLU A 182 14.72 -3.34 -4.22
C GLU A 182 15.17 -2.34 -3.15
N LYS A 183 15.08 -1.03 -3.42
CA LYS A 183 15.36 0.00 -2.41
C LYS A 183 14.43 -0.10 -1.21
N ALA A 184 13.15 -0.41 -1.43
CA ALA A 184 12.19 -0.61 -0.35
C ALA A 184 12.53 -1.84 0.49
N LYS A 185 12.88 -2.96 -0.15
CA LYS A 185 13.38 -4.18 0.52
C LYS A 185 14.64 -3.92 1.34
N LEU A 186 15.60 -3.18 0.78
CA LEU A 186 16.85 -2.85 1.45
C LEU A 186 16.60 -1.96 2.69
N ARG A 187 15.69 -0.99 2.60
CA ARG A 187 15.28 -0.18 3.78
C ARG A 187 14.57 -1.01 4.84
N ALA A 188 13.70 -1.93 4.44
CA ALA A 188 13.02 -2.83 5.36
C ALA A 188 14.01 -3.76 6.08
N ALA A 189 14.99 -4.31 5.36
CA ALA A 189 16.07 -5.11 5.93
C ALA A 189 16.93 -4.32 6.93
N LEU A 190 17.34 -3.10 6.57
CA LEU A 190 18.11 -2.22 7.47
C LEU A 190 17.33 -1.76 8.70
N ALA A 191 16.00 -1.66 8.60
CA ALA A 191 15.14 -1.34 9.74
C ALA A 191 14.95 -2.53 10.69
N ALA A 192 14.88 -3.75 10.14
CA ALA A 192 14.80 -4.99 10.92
C ALA A 192 16.10 -5.28 11.69
N ASP A 193 17.25 -4.91 11.12
CA ASP A 193 18.58 -5.15 11.72
C ASP A 193 18.93 -4.19 12.87
N ARG A 194 18.23 -3.04 12.98
CA ARG A 194 18.42 -2.04 14.06
C ARG A 194 17.46 -2.20 15.25
N GLY A 195 16.63 -3.24 15.24
CA GLY A 195 15.61 -3.50 16.27
C GLY A 195 15.94 -4.66 17.23
N GLY A 196 17.20 -5.11 17.28
CA GLY A 196 17.69 -6.15 18.18
C GLY A 196 18.48 -5.60 19.36
#